data_AF-A0A1H3TFS3-F1
#
_entry.id   AF-A0A1H3TFS3-F1
#
_cell.length_a   1.000
_cell.length_b   1.000
_cell.length_c   1.000
_cell.angle_alpha   90.00
_cell.angle_beta   90.00
_cell.angle_gamma   90.00
#
_symmetry.space_group_name_H-M   'P 1'
#
loop_
_entity.id
_entity.type
_entity.pdbx_description
1 polymer ?
#
loop_
_entity_poly.entity_id
_entity_poly.type
_entity_poly.pdbx_seq_one_letter_code
_entity_poly.pdbx_strand_id
1 'polypeptide(L)'
;MPRVADPIDFELILTPNPEAPEGLRVVAEQYWEFEGIDPDTDEIWWTRKTSVIDYKPWSGTAYYAAAAGVQALSPTFACSNCEKPLTLSSRQTLADARRGSSVQCRNCNGTVNDRSAAILNPNALAKRARRLEDERVSRDAYEAKIAERQQAREQEQRLVEARRNVVEAEYPAELDDGGNALANATLRAKVGALAAIHAFETPSGLVYPVKYDATLAPSFETSRELFVAAFRAKLFLIHPTSAPSAFVWDDEDPLAMTGSFYPEQARFVAPGEGLLTRRLEDHSSGLRSALDVESLWSTDRRDLIALSVELVADEAIRYFSYFMMSLNLPDPAVAHLETLRSHTAKAATKFPLGQIYRMAWSSSRDALAAHERNRGMSKDNAATHAVNRFGQWVQRALDNPDSLGEPFNEDTLNLPLSAATDIVFRVVLGMQPMRATPSEVIDALGGSPDQQLRRECDWRIPERTGLIEWLRTDQSWTGQAFREALERVADEQPSLCAPGCAHERASTVAYQCGQAYDRMVSRLGEQDSTLAVAESTLIGNKSPYDGLTGNLVLAKVLVELGWVAVDEAGEE
;
A
#
# COMPACT_ATOMS: atom_id res chain seq x y z
N MET A 1 -63.67 35.65 -1.10
CA MET A 1 -64.37 35.94 -2.38
C MET A 1 -63.52 36.94 -3.15
N PRO A 2 -63.21 36.70 -4.43
CA PRO A 2 -62.49 37.70 -5.22
C PRO A 2 -63.31 38.99 -5.22
N ARG A 3 -62.70 40.08 -4.74
CA ARG A 3 -63.31 41.41 -4.73
C ARG A 3 -63.53 41.81 -6.18
N VAL A 4 -64.76 42.20 -6.53
CA VAL A 4 -65.08 42.67 -7.88
C VAL A 4 -64.55 44.09 -7.98
N ALA A 5 -63.60 44.32 -8.87
CA ALA A 5 -63.05 45.64 -9.12
C ALA A 5 -64.14 46.58 -9.68
N ASP A 6 -64.07 47.87 -9.34
CA ASP A 6 -65.00 48.86 -9.86
C ASP A 6 -64.81 49.08 -11.37
N PRO A 7 -65.85 49.53 -12.09
CA PRO A 7 -65.75 49.81 -13.52
C PRO A 7 -64.67 50.86 -13.78
N ILE A 8 -63.82 50.57 -14.76
CA ILE A 8 -62.66 51.39 -15.10
C ILE A 8 -63.15 52.75 -15.61
N ASP A 9 -62.70 53.83 -14.97
CA ASP A 9 -63.08 55.22 -15.30
C ASP A 9 -62.18 55.84 -16.39
N PHE A 10 -61.23 55.07 -16.91
CA PHE A 10 -60.33 55.46 -18.00
C PHE A 10 -60.21 54.40 -19.10
N GLU A 11 -59.89 54.84 -20.31
CA GLU A 11 -59.54 53.94 -21.41
C GLU A 11 -58.01 53.88 -21.56
N LEU A 12 -57.47 52.69 -21.88
CA LEU A 12 -56.06 52.48 -22.14
C LEU A 12 -55.88 51.77 -23.50
N ILE A 13 -55.32 52.50 -24.46
CA ILE A 13 -55.02 52.01 -25.81
C ILE A 13 -53.52 51.69 -25.87
N LEU A 14 -53.19 50.42 -26.11
CA LEU A 14 -51.82 49.97 -26.32
C LEU A 14 -51.55 49.81 -27.81
N THR A 15 -50.65 50.62 -28.35
CA THR A 15 -50.19 50.49 -29.73
C THR A 15 -48.81 49.83 -29.75
N PRO A 16 -48.67 48.61 -30.32
CA PRO A 16 -47.37 47.96 -30.40
C PRO A 16 -46.36 48.78 -31.17
N ASN A 17 -45.11 48.80 -30.69
CA ASN A 17 -44.03 49.41 -31.44
C ASN A 17 -43.57 48.43 -32.53
N PRO A 18 -43.62 48.81 -33.82
CA PRO A 18 -43.24 47.91 -34.92
C PRO A 18 -41.76 47.52 -34.91
N GLU A 19 -40.90 48.31 -34.26
CA GLU A 19 -39.47 48.04 -34.12
C GLU A 19 -39.13 47.14 -32.93
N ALA A 20 -40.11 46.86 -32.06
CA ALA A 20 -39.89 46.03 -30.87
C ALA A 20 -39.98 44.53 -31.21
N PRO A 21 -39.01 43.72 -30.80
CA PRO A 21 -39.09 42.27 -30.94
C PRO A 21 -40.21 41.69 -30.07
N GLU A 22 -40.70 40.50 -30.43
CA GLU A 22 -41.86 39.87 -29.81
C GLU A 22 -41.73 39.74 -28.28
N GLY A 23 -40.58 39.29 -27.78
CA GLY A 23 -40.35 39.16 -26.33
C GLY A 23 -40.45 40.50 -25.56
N LEU A 24 -40.11 41.63 -26.19
CA LEU A 24 -40.24 42.95 -25.59
C LEU A 24 -41.69 43.46 -25.61
N ARG A 25 -42.45 43.11 -26.66
CA ARG A 25 -43.88 43.41 -26.74
C ARG A 25 -44.67 42.66 -25.67
N VAL A 26 -44.38 41.38 -25.47
CA VAL A 26 -44.98 40.57 -24.39
C VAL A 26 -44.70 41.17 -23.01
N VAL A 27 -43.46 41.58 -22.74
CA VAL A 27 -43.09 42.28 -21.49
C VAL A 27 -43.87 43.58 -21.31
N ALA A 28 -44.08 44.31 -22.39
CA ALA A 28 -44.79 45.58 -22.39
C ALA A 28 -46.30 45.42 -22.18
N GLU A 29 -46.92 44.42 -22.80
CA GLU A 29 -48.33 44.06 -22.60
C GLU A 29 -48.57 43.59 -21.15
N GLN A 30 -47.72 42.70 -20.63
CA GLN A 30 -47.75 42.28 -19.22
C GLN A 30 -47.56 43.46 -18.24
N TYR A 31 -46.80 44.48 -18.64
CA TYR A 31 -46.63 45.68 -17.84
C TYR A 31 -47.86 46.57 -17.84
N TRP A 32 -48.67 46.61 -18.89
CA TRP A 32 -49.89 47.43 -18.92
C TRP A 32 -51.17 46.64 -18.59
N GLU A 33 -51.05 45.34 -18.30
CA GLU A 33 -52.16 44.47 -17.89
C GLU A 33 -52.71 44.85 -16.49
N PHE A 34 -54.01 45.17 -16.42
CA PHE A 34 -54.72 45.53 -15.19
C PHE A 34 -56.10 44.87 -15.12
N GLU A 35 -56.60 44.64 -13.90
CA GLU A 35 -57.85 43.94 -13.62
C GLU A 35 -59.00 44.91 -13.32
N GLY A 36 -58.69 46.12 -12.86
CA GLY A 36 -59.66 47.17 -12.56
C GLY A 36 -59.14 48.16 -11.52
N ILE A 37 -60.06 48.78 -10.78
CA ILE A 37 -59.75 49.73 -9.70
C ILE A 37 -60.13 49.10 -8.35
N ASP A 38 -59.26 49.25 -7.35
CA ASP A 38 -59.54 48.84 -5.97
C ASP A 38 -60.56 49.81 -5.34
N PRO A 39 -61.74 49.33 -4.91
CA PRO A 39 -62.81 50.19 -4.38
C PRO A 39 -62.47 50.84 -3.04
N ASP A 40 -61.51 50.31 -2.28
CA ASP A 40 -61.15 50.81 -0.95
C ASP A 40 -60.06 51.90 -1.02
N THR A 41 -59.11 51.76 -1.95
CA THR A 41 -57.92 52.62 -2.01
C THR A 41 -57.92 53.56 -3.20
N ASP A 42 -58.85 53.38 -4.14
CA ASP A 42 -58.88 54.10 -5.40
C ASP A 42 -57.57 53.95 -6.22
N GLU A 43 -56.91 52.80 -6.11
CA GLU A 43 -55.68 52.48 -6.85
C GLU A 43 -55.94 51.50 -8.00
N ILE A 44 -55.15 51.59 -9.06
CA ILE A 44 -55.26 50.69 -10.21
C ILE A 44 -54.68 49.34 -9.83
N TRP A 45 -55.50 48.30 -9.92
CA TRP A 45 -55.09 46.94 -9.64
C TRP A 45 -54.45 46.30 -10.88
N TRP A 46 -53.11 46.24 -10.87
CA TRP A 46 -52.34 45.59 -11.93
C TRP A 46 -52.33 44.06 -11.78
N THR A 47 -52.56 43.33 -12.87
CA THR A 47 -52.60 41.85 -12.91
C THR A 47 -51.28 41.24 -12.44
N ARG A 48 -50.15 41.90 -12.71
CA ARG A 48 -48.81 41.44 -12.36
C ARG A 48 -48.03 42.51 -11.60
N LYS A 49 -47.33 42.09 -10.55
CA LYS A 49 -46.29 42.90 -9.90
C LYS A 49 -45.11 43.08 -10.86
N THR A 50 -44.55 44.29 -10.92
CA THR A 50 -43.42 44.61 -11.82
C THR A 50 -42.20 43.72 -11.60
N SER A 51 -41.97 43.24 -10.37
CA SER A 51 -40.87 42.35 -10.01
C SER A 51 -40.95 40.94 -10.62
N VAL A 52 -42.12 40.53 -11.11
CA VAL A 52 -42.36 39.18 -11.68
C VAL A 52 -42.29 39.21 -13.21
N ILE A 53 -42.29 40.40 -13.82
CA ILE A 53 -42.15 40.57 -15.28
C ILE A 53 -40.68 40.44 -15.66
N ASP A 54 -40.37 39.64 -16.69
CA ASP A 54 -39.00 39.43 -17.15
C ASP A 54 -38.48 40.58 -18.03
N TYR A 55 -38.41 41.78 -17.44
CA TYR A 55 -37.97 43.00 -18.14
C TYR A 55 -36.45 43.21 -18.08
N LYS A 56 -35.75 42.53 -17.16
CA LYS A 56 -34.31 42.70 -16.91
C LYS A 56 -33.42 42.41 -18.13
N PRO A 57 -33.74 41.45 -19.01
CA PRO A 57 -33.02 41.26 -20.27
C PRO A 57 -33.06 42.49 -21.19
N TRP A 58 -34.06 43.34 -21.03
CA TRP A 58 -34.37 44.48 -21.90
C TRP A 58 -33.94 45.83 -21.31
N SER A 59 -34.12 46.03 -20.01
CA SER A 59 -33.80 47.28 -19.32
C SER A 59 -33.60 47.08 -17.82
N GLY A 60 -32.87 48.00 -17.18
CA GLY A 60 -32.76 48.04 -15.72
C GLY A 60 -34.08 48.39 -15.01
N THR A 61 -35.08 48.88 -15.75
CA THR A 61 -36.38 49.28 -15.20
C THR A 61 -37.54 48.83 -16.10
N ALA A 62 -38.59 48.28 -15.48
CA ALA A 62 -39.75 47.71 -16.20
C ALA A 62 -40.44 48.70 -17.14
N TYR A 63 -40.62 49.95 -16.71
CA TYR A 63 -41.37 50.94 -17.49
C TYR A 63 -40.63 51.41 -18.74
N TYR A 64 -39.29 51.43 -18.75
CA TYR A 64 -38.53 51.69 -19.98
C TYR A 64 -38.61 50.52 -20.97
N ALA A 65 -38.58 49.27 -20.49
CA ALA A 65 -38.81 48.09 -21.34
C ALA A 65 -40.24 48.10 -21.92
N ALA A 66 -41.23 48.38 -21.08
CA ALA A 66 -42.62 48.47 -21.50
C ALA A 66 -42.86 49.60 -22.52
N ALA A 67 -42.27 50.77 -22.26
CA ALA A 67 -42.34 51.91 -23.17
C ALA A 67 -41.65 51.66 -24.53
N ALA A 68 -40.64 50.79 -24.56
CA ALA A 68 -39.99 50.36 -25.80
C ALA A 68 -40.85 49.36 -26.58
N GLY A 69 -41.58 48.47 -25.90
CA GLY A 69 -42.44 47.46 -26.54
C GLY A 69 -43.78 47.99 -27.04
N VAL A 70 -44.45 48.87 -26.28
CA VAL A 70 -45.74 49.47 -26.68
C VAL A 70 -45.82 50.95 -26.30
N GLN A 71 -46.61 51.70 -27.05
CA GLN A 71 -47.08 53.03 -26.67
C GLN A 71 -48.41 52.90 -25.95
N ALA A 72 -48.45 53.31 -24.68
CA ALA A 72 -49.67 53.36 -23.89
C ALA A 72 -50.28 54.77 -23.94
N LEU A 73 -51.51 54.87 -24.45
CA LEU A 73 -52.26 56.11 -24.60
C LEU A 73 -53.54 56.02 -23.77
N SER A 74 -53.84 57.05 -22.99
CA SER A 74 -55.16 57.21 -22.38
C SER A 74 -55.87 58.42 -22.97
N PRO A 75 -56.99 58.24 -23.71
CA PRO A 75 -57.77 59.36 -24.24
C PRO A 75 -58.56 60.11 -23.16
N THR A 76 -58.77 59.49 -22.00
CA THR A 76 -59.49 60.06 -20.85
C THR A 76 -58.75 61.24 -20.21
N PHE A 77 -57.42 61.24 -20.25
CA PHE A 77 -56.58 62.26 -19.62
C PHE A 77 -55.84 63.10 -20.66
N ALA A 78 -55.66 64.40 -20.38
CA ALA A 78 -54.93 65.32 -21.24
C ALA A 78 -53.57 65.70 -20.63
N CYS A 79 -52.56 65.89 -21.47
CA CYS A 79 -51.26 66.39 -21.05
C CYS A 79 -51.35 67.84 -20.57
N SER A 80 -50.81 68.13 -19.39
CA SER A 80 -50.82 69.48 -18.81
C SER A 80 -49.99 70.52 -19.58
N ASN A 81 -49.15 70.08 -20.53
CA ASN A 81 -48.26 70.95 -21.31
C ASN A 81 -48.70 71.11 -22.78
N CYS A 82 -49.32 70.10 -23.39
CA CYS A 82 -49.69 70.14 -24.81
C CYS A 82 -51.16 69.87 -25.11
N GLU A 83 -51.97 69.64 -24.07
CA GLU A 83 -53.43 69.43 -24.12
C GLU A 83 -53.90 68.23 -24.97
N LYS A 84 -52.98 67.45 -25.53
CA LYS A 84 -53.28 66.21 -26.27
C LYS A 84 -53.56 65.04 -25.33
N PRO A 85 -54.22 63.97 -25.81
CA PRO A 85 -54.38 62.71 -25.08
C PRO A 85 -53.07 62.21 -24.44
N LEU A 86 -53.15 61.74 -23.20
CA LEU A 86 -51.99 61.45 -22.37
C LEU A 86 -51.29 60.16 -22.82
N THR A 87 -50.14 60.29 -23.46
CA THR A 87 -49.22 59.17 -23.65
C THR A 87 -48.45 58.92 -22.36
N LEU A 88 -48.60 57.73 -21.79
CA LEU A 88 -48.11 57.39 -20.46
C LEU A 88 -46.61 57.04 -20.48
N SER A 89 -45.90 57.49 -19.45
CA SER A 89 -44.49 57.16 -19.22
C SER A 89 -44.28 56.00 -18.24
N SER A 90 -45.25 55.72 -17.37
CA SER A 90 -45.23 54.63 -16.38
C SER A 90 -46.62 54.37 -15.80
N ARG A 91 -46.79 53.28 -15.04
CA ARG A 91 -48.00 53.03 -14.24
C ARG A 91 -48.31 54.18 -13.25
N GLN A 92 -47.27 54.80 -12.67
CA GLN A 92 -47.41 55.92 -11.75
C GLN A 92 -48.02 57.15 -12.44
N THR A 93 -47.59 57.41 -13.68
CA THR A 93 -48.10 58.50 -14.52
C THR A 93 -49.62 58.39 -14.72
N LEU A 94 -50.13 57.16 -14.86
CA LEU A 94 -51.57 56.91 -14.98
C LEU A 94 -52.28 57.11 -13.64
N ALA A 95 -51.69 56.61 -12.54
CA ALA A 95 -52.23 56.81 -11.20
C ALA A 95 -52.31 58.30 -10.81
N ASP A 96 -51.27 59.08 -11.14
CA ASP A 96 -51.20 60.52 -10.84
C ASP A 96 -52.23 61.30 -11.67
N ALA A 97 -52.39 60.95 -12.96
CA ALA A 97 -53.40 61.57 -13.83
C ALA A 97 -54.83 61.29 -13.33
N ARG A 98 -55.08 60.06 -12.86
CA ARG A 98 -56.37 59.68 -12.27
C ARG A 98 -56.68 60.43 -10.97
N ARG A 99 -55.67 60.72 -10.15
CA ARG A 99 -55.80 61.57 -8.94
C ARG A 99 -55.92 63.08 -9.26
N GLY A 100 -56.02 63.46 -10.53
CA GLY A 100 -56.14 64.85 -10.97
C GLY A 100 -54.84 65.67 -10.89
N SER A 101 -53.68 65.02 -10.77
CA SER A 101 -52.38 65.72 -10.76
C SER A 101 -52.03 66.24 -12.16
N SER A 102 -51.28 67.34 -12.23
CA SER A 102 -50.78 67.88 -13.50
C SER A 102 -49.66 66.99 -14.05
N VAL A 103 -49.99 66.12 -15.01
CA VAL A 103 -49.04 65.16 -15.59
C VAL A 103 -48.66 65.54 -17.02
N GLN A 104 -47.36 65.52 -17.29
CA GLN A 104 -46.82 65.71 -18.64
C GLN A 104 -46.78 64.37 -19.38
N CYS A 105 -47.21 64.36 -20.65
CA CYS A 105 -47.12 63.17 -21.47
C CYS A 105 -45.66 62.81 -21.79
N ARG A 106 -45.44 61.54 -22.11
CA ARG A 106 -44.15 60.97 -22.53
C ARG A 106 -43.45 61.81 -23.61
N ASN A 107 -44.22 62.40 -24.54
CA ASN A 107 -43.69 63.21 -25.63
C ASN A 107 -43.21 64.61 -25.19
N CYS A 108 -43.75 65.17 -24.11
CA CYS A 108 -43.33 66.47 -23.59
C CYS A 108 -42.11 66.37 -22.66
N ASN A 109 -41.94 65.25 -21.94
CA ASN A 109 -40.78 65.05 -21.04
C ASN A 109 -39.58 64.42 -21.77
N GLY A 110 -39.80 63.63 -22.84
CA GLY A 110 -38.74 63.11 -23.73
C GLY A 110 -37.86 62.00 -23.14
N THR A 111 -37.57 62.01 -21.84
CA THR A 111 -36.66 61.07 -21.16
C THR A 111 -36.97 59.60 -21.42
N VAL A 112 -38.26 59.23 -21.41
CA VAL A 112 -38.69 57.84 -21.64
C VAL A 112 -38.60 57.46 -23.12
N ASN A 113 -38.78 58.42 -24.04
CA ASN A 113 -38.55 58.22 -25.48
C ASN A 113 -37.07 57.93 -25.75
N ASP A 114 -36.16 58.74 -25.20
CA ASP A 114 -34.72 58.56 -25.38
C ASP A 114 -34.23 57.21 -24.83
N ARG A 115 -34.71 56.82 -23.64
CA ARG A 115 -34.39 55.51 -23.05
C ARG A 115 -35.00 54.34 -23.82
N SER A 116 -36.21 54.50 -24.34
CA SER A 116 -36.85 53.47 -25.17
C SER A 116 -36.15 53.28 -26.52
N ALA A 117 -35.71 54.36 -27.17
CA ALA A 117 -34.95 54.32 -28.41
C ALA A 117 -33.60 53.62 -28.22
N ALA A 118 -32.94 53.83 -27.08
CA ALA A 118 -31.70 53.13 -26.73
C ALA A 118 -31.89 51.60 -26.57
N ILE A 119 -33.07 51.15 -26.12
CA ILE A 119 -33.40 49.72 -25.97
C ILE A 119 -33.65 49.06 -27.33
N LEU A 120 -34.25 49.81 -28.27
CA LEU A 120 -34.59 49.35 -29.62
C LEU A 120 -33.46 49.53 -30.63
N ASN A 121 -32.34 50.14 -30.22
CA ASN A 121 -31.20 50.32 -31.10
C ASN A 121 -30.77 48.96 -31.72
N PRO A 122 -30.71 48.84 -33.06
CA PRO A 122 -30.39 47.57 -33.73
C PRO A 122 -29.09 46.93 -33.24
N ASN A 123 -28.08 47.73 -32.89
CA ASN A 123 -26.82 47.23 -32.34
C ASN A 123 -26.99 46.65 -30.93
N ALA A 124 -27.86 47.24 -30.10
CA ALA A 124 -28.18 46.74 -28.77
C ALA A 124 -28.98 45.43 -28.84
N LEU A 125 -29.94 45.32 -29.76
CA LEU A 125 -30.71 44.10 -30.00
C LEU A 125 -29.83 42.97 -30.55
N ALA A 126 -28.98 43.24 -31.53
CA ALA A 126 -28.05 42.26 -32.09
C ALA A 126 -27.03 41.76 -31.05
N LYS A 127 -26.50 42.66 -30.21
CA LYS A 127 -25.59 42.28 -29.11
C LYS A 127 -26.25 41.37 -28.08
N ARG A 128 -27.54 41.60 -27.78
CA ARG A 128 -28.31 40.75 -26.85
C ARG A 128 -28.62 39.38 -27.43
N ALA A 129 -29.03 39.32 -28.69
CA ALA A 129 -29.27 38.05 -29.38
C ALA A 129 -28.00 37.18 -29.38
N ARG A 130 -26.83 37.77 -29.66
CA ARG A 130 -25.54 37.08 -29.55
C ARG A 130 -25.26 36.59 -28.13
N ARG A 131 -25.45 37.44 -27.12
CA ARG A 131 -25.23 37.07 -25.71
C ARG A 131 -26.12 35.90 -25.26
N LEU A 132 -27.39 35.89 -25.63
CA LEU A 132 -28.32 34.80 -25.28
C LEU A 132 -27.91 33.49 -25.96
N GLU A 133 -27.48 33.55 -27.21
CA GLU A 133 -26.95 32.39 -27.92
C GLU A 133 -25.65 31.88 -27.27
N ASP A 134 -24.71 32.78 -26.96
CA ASP A 134 -23.46 32.44 -26.28
C ASP A 134 -23.73 31.82 -24.89
N GLU A 135 -24.69 32.35 -24.13
CA GLU A 135 -25.10 31.81 -22.82
C GLU A 135 -25.77 30.42 -22.94
N ARG A 136 -26.52 30.17 -24.01
CA ARG A 136 -27.08 28.83 -24.30
C ARG A 136 -25.98 27.85 -24.67
N VAL A 137 -25.12 28.20 -25.63
CA VAL A 137 -23.99 27.37 -26.07
C VAL A 137 -23.06 27.05 -24.88
N SER A 138 -22.77 28.03 -24.02
CA SER A 138 -21.95 27.81 -22.83
C SER A 138 -22.60 26.88 -21.81
N ARG A 139 -23.93 26.91 -21.67
CA ARG A 139 -24.66 26.03 -20.75
C ARG A 139 -24.68 24.60 -21.26
N ASP A 140 -25.01 24.42 -22.53
CA ASP A 140 -25.04 23.10 -23.17
C ASP A 140 -23.64 22.46 -23.13
N ALA A 141 -22.57 23.25 -23.38
CA ALA A 141 -21.19 22.79 -23.26
C ALA A 141 -20.78 22.43 -21.82
N TYR A 142 -21.31 23.15 -20.82
CA TYR A 142 -21.05 22.85 -19.41
C TYR A 142 -21.77 21.58 -18.97
N GLU A 143 -23.03 21.40 -19.37
CA GLU A 143 -23.82 20.19 -19.09
C GLU A 143 -23.20 18.96 -19.76
N ALA A 144 -22.75 19.07 -21.01
CA ALA A 144 -22.04 18.00 -21.71
C ALA A 144 -20.75 17.57 -20.97
N LYS A 145 -19.96 18.53 -20.48
CA LYS A 145 -18.75 18.23 -19.68
C LYS A 145 -19.06 17.55 -18.35
N ILE A 146 -20.18 17.87 -17.71
CA ILE A 146 -20.61 17.18 -16.49
C ILE A 146 -21.00 15.75 -16.82
N ALA A 147 -21.80 15.53 -17.86
CA ALA A 147 -22.24 14.21 -18.27
C ALA A 147 -21.06 13.30 -18.65
N GLU A 148 -20.08 13.83 -19.41
CA GLU A 148 -18.84 13.12 -19.75
C GLU A 148 -18.04 12.71 -18.51
N ARG A 149 -17.88 13.62 -17.53
CA ARG A 149 -17.21 13.31 -16.25
C ARG A 149 -17.96 12.27 -15.42
N GLN A 150 -19.29 12.27 -15.45
CA GLN A 150 -20.10 11.27 -14.76
C GLN A 150 -19.93 9.89 -15.41
N GLN A 151 -20.02 9.80 -16.74
CA GLN A 151 -19.79 8.56 -17.47
C GLN A 151 -18.38 7.99 -17.24
N ALA A 152 -17.36 8.84 -17.25
CA ALA A 152 -15.98 8.42 -16.96
C ALA A 152 -15.84 7.85 -15.54
N ARG A 153 -16.47 8.47 -14.53
CA ARG A 153 -16.47 7.97 -13.14
C ARG A 153 -17.21 6.65 -13.01
N GLU A 154 -18.34 6.48 -13.69
CA GLU A 154 -19.09 5.22 -13.68
C GLU A 154 -18.29 4.07 -14.33
N GLN A 155 -17.60 4.35 -15.43
CA GLN A 155 -16.71 3.38 -16.07
C GLN A 155 -15.54 3.00 -15.17
N GLU A 156 -14.90 3.99 -14.53
CA GLU A 156 -13.82 3.76 -13.57
C GLU A 156 -14.29 2.92 -12.37
N GLN A 157 -15.46 3.23 -11.81
CA GLN A 157 -16.04 2.46 -10.70
C GLN A 157 -16.33 1.01 -11.08
N ARG A 158 -16.94 0.77 -12.26
CA ARG A 158 -17.19 -0.60 -12.75
C ARG A 158 -15.89 -1.37 -12.96
N LEU A 159 -14.84 -0.71 -13.46
CA LEU A 159 -13.54 -1.33 -13.63
C LEU A 159 -12.91 -1.69 -12.27
N VAL A 160 -12.97 -0.78 -11.30
CA VAL A 160 -12.46 -1.03 -9.94
C VAL A 160 -13.21 -2.19 -9.26
N GLU A 161 -14.52 -2.28 -9.44
CA GLU A 161 -15.34 -3.38 -8.90
C GLU A 161 -15.01 -4.72 -9.58
N ALA A 162 -14.89 -4.73 -10.91
CA ALA A 162 -14.47 -5.92 -11.66
C ALA A 162 -13.07 -6.40 -11.23
N ARG A 163 -12.12 -5.48 -11.06
CA ARG A 163 -10.77 -5.77 -10.55
C ARG A 163 -10.79 -6.32 -9.13
N ARG A 164 -11.66 -5.81 -8.25
CA ARG A 164 -11.83 -6.36 -6.90
C ARG A 164 -12.27 -7.82 -6.93
N ASN A 165 -13.19 -8.18 -7.83
CA ASN A 165 -13.64 -9.57 -7.97
C ASN A 165 -12.51 -10.49 -8.44
N VAL A 166 -11.62 -10.00 -9.32
CA VAL A 166 -10.42 -10.75 -9.74
C VAL A 166 -9.47 -10.98 -8.56
N VAL A 167 -9.21 -9.94 -7.74
CA VAL A 167 -8.37 -10.06 -6.54
C VAL A 167 -8.95 -11.08 -5.56
N GLU A 168 -10.27 -11.06 -5.35
CA GLU A 168 -10.96 -12.00 -4.45
C GLU A 168 -10.90 -13.45 -4.94
N ALA A 169 -10.96 -13.67 -6.26
CA ALA A 169 -10.83 -15.00 -6.85
C ALA A 169 -9.40 -15.55 -6.79
N GLU A 170 -8.39 -14.72 -7.00
CA GLU A 170 -6.98 -15.14 -7.01
C GLU A 170 -6.42 -15.35 -5.59
N TYR A 171 -6.84 -14.52 -4.63
CA TYR A 171 -6.32 -14.52 -3.26
C TYR A 171 -7.43 -14.86 -2.25
N PRO A 172 -7.72 -16.14 -2.01
CA PRO A 172 -8.72 -16.53 -1.02
C PRO A 172 -8.30 -16.10 0.38
N ALA A 173 -9.28 -15.75 1.22
CA ALA A 173 -9.04 -15.32 2.60
C ALA A 173 -8.48 -16.43 3.49
N GLU A 174 -8.77 -17.69 3.16
CA GLU A 174 -8.41 -18.88 3.94
C GLU A 174 -7.54 -19.80 3.08
N LEU A 175 -6.44 -20.24 3.69
CA LEU A 175 -5.53 -21.20 3.09
C LEU A 175 -4.83 -21.88 4.27
N ASP A 176 -5.23 -23.12 4.54
CA ASP A 176 -4.57 -23.96 5.54
C ASP A 176 -3.61 -24.90 4.84
N ASP A 177 -2.34 -24.80 5.22
CA ASP A 177 -1.29 -25.68 4.76
C ASP A 177 -0.84 -26.67 5.85
N GLY A 178 -1.60 -26.76 6.94
CA GLY A 178 -1.29 -27.61 8.09
C GLY A 178 -0.03 -27.18 8.83
N GLY A 179 0.41 -25.92 8.69
CA GLY A 179 1.64 -25.41 9.30
C GLY A 179 2.92 -25.73 8.50
N ASN A 180 2.78 -26.25 7.28
CA ASN A 180 3.92 -26.67 6.44
C ASN A 180 4.81 -25.48 6.03
N ALA A 181 4.25 -24.30 5.76
CA ALA A 181 4.99 -23.07 5.49
C ALA A 181 5.88 -22.70 6.68
N LEU A 182 5.32 -22.76 7.90
CA LEU A 182 6.06 -22.42 9.11
C LEU A 182 7.23 -23.39 9.36
N ALA A 183 7.01 -24.68 9.17
CA ALA A 183 8.04 -25.70 9.38
C ALA A 183 9.24 -25.50 8.43
N ASN A 184 8.98 -25.19 7.16
CA ASN A 184 10.02 -25.05 6.13
C ASN A 184 10.57 -23.62 5.96
N ALA A 185 9.98 -22.63 6.64
CA ALA A 185 10.45 -21.26 6.57
C ALA A 185 11.85 -21.11 7.20
N THR A 186 12.70 -20.32 6.54
CA THR A 186 14.02 -19.95 7.08
C THR A 186 13.88 -19.12 8.35
N LEU A 187 14.92 -19.10 9.19
CA LEU A 187 14.96 -18.23 10.36
C LEU A 187 14.64 -16.77 10.02
N ARG A 188 15.25 -16.20 8.97
CA ARG A 188 15.00 -14.82 8.53
C ARG A 188 13.53 -14.59 8.17
N ALA A 189 12.89 -15.54 7.50
CA ALA A 189 11.47 -15.46 7.16
C ALA A 189 10.60 -15.46 8.42
N LYS A 190 10.89 -16.34 9.38
CA LYS A 190 10.18 -16.42 10.68
C LYS A 190 10.31 -15.13 11.49
N VAL A 191 11.54 -14.60 11.61
CA VAL A 191 11.80 -13.32 12.29
C VAL A 191 11.10 -12.18 11.57
N GLY A 192 11.17 -12.13 10.23
CA GLY A 192 10.49 -11.11 9.43
C GLY A 192 8.97 -11.13 9.60
N ALA A 193 8.36 -12.32 9.67
CA ALA A 193 6.95 -12.48 9.94
C ALA A 193 6.57 -11.94 11.32
N LEU A 194 7.27 -12.40 12.37
CA LEU A 194 6.99 -11.97 13.74
C LEU A 194 7.23 -10.48 13.94
N ALA A 195 8.28 -9.93 13.32
CA ALA A 195 8.58 -8.50 13.35
C ALA A 195 7.49 -7.67 12.64
N ALA A 196 6.95 -8.15 11.52
CA ALA A 196 5.84 -7.46 10.83
C ALA A 196 4.56 -7.47 11.66
N ILE A 197 4.23 -8.59 12.31
CA ILE A 197 3.08 -8.66 13.22
C ILE A 197 3.25 -7.66 14.37
N HIS A 198 4.46 -7.60 14.94
CA HIS A 198 4.76 -6.70 16.05
C HIS A 198 4.80 -5.22 15.63
N ALA A 199 5.35 -4.89 14.45
CA ALA A 199 5.45 -3.51 13.99
C ALA A 199 4.08 -2.88 13.68
N PHE A 200 3.11 -3.67 13.23
CA PHE A 200 1.84 -3.16 12.73
C PHE A 200 0.66 -3.35 13.69
N GLU A 201 0.84 -3.97 14.87
CA GLU A 201 -0.15 -4.28 15.92
C GLU A 201 -1.62 -4.04 15.53
N THR A 202 -2.35 -5.09 15.14
CA THR A 202 -3.72 -4.92 14.64
C THR A 202 -4.76 -5.72 15.43
N PRO A 203 -5.73 -5.02 16.07
CA PRO A 203 -6.85 -5.69 16.75
C PRO A 203 -7.76 -6.49 15.81
N SER A 204 -7.65 -6.27 14.49
CA SER A 204 -8.50 -6.88 13.46
C SER A 204 -7.95 -8.18 12.88
N GLY A 205 -6.71 -8.56 13.19
CA GLY A 205 -6.04 -9.75 12.62
C GLY A 205 -5.54 -9.57 11.18
N LEU A 206 -5.78 -8.40 10.56
CA LEU A 206 -5.20 -8.03 9.26
C LEU A 206 -3.87 -7.34 9.47
N VAL A 207 -2.83 -7.75 8.77
CA VAL A 207 -1.57 -7.00 8.71
C VAL A 207 -1.72 -5.93 7.62
N TYR A 208 -1.68 -4.66 8.03
CA TYR A 208 -1.88 -3.51 7.14
C TYR A 208 -0.67 -3.28 6.22
N PRO A 209 -0.81 -2.39 5.22
CA PRO A 209 0.24 -2.22 4.22
C PRO A 209 1.59 -1.92 4.84
N VAL A 210 2.59 -2.70 4.42
CA VAL A 210 3.92 -2.68 5.01
C VAL A 210 4.69 -1.52 4.40
N LYS A 211 4.93 -0.50 5.22
CA LYS A 211 5.92 0.51 4.89
C LYS A 211 7.28 -0.08 5.22
N TYR A 212 8.13 -0.20 4.20
CA TYR A 212 9.55 -0.47 4.43
C TYR A 212 10.19 0.78 5.02
N ASP A 213 9.97 0.98 6.32
CA ASP A 213 10.58 2.04 7.09
C ASP A 213 11.34 1.42 8.27
N ALA A 214 11.80 2.30 9.16
CA ALA A 214 12.59 1.93 10.32
C ALA A 214 11.76 1.28 11.46
N THR A 215 10.46 1.03 11.26
CA THR A 215 9.59 0.37 12.24
C THR A 215 9.79 -1.13 12.24
N LEU A 216 9.86 -1.75 11.05
CA LEU A 216 10.03 -3.20 10.90
C LEU A 216 11.46 -3.64 11.24
N ALA A 217 12.44 -3.07 10.54
CA ALA A 217 13.87 -3.28 10.75
C ALA A 217 14.60 -1.93 10.70
N PRO A 218 15.87 -1.83 11.10
CA PRO A 218 16.51 -0.52 11.29
C PRO A 218 16.88 0.18 9.98
N SER A 219 16.85 -0.52 8.84
CA SER A 219 17.11 0.00 7.51
C SER A 219 16.03 -0.44 6.50
N PHE A 220 15.87 0.32 5.40
CA PHE A 220 14.91 0.00 4.34
C PHE A 220 15.23 -1.36 3.70
N GLU A 221 16.51 -1.62 3.42
CA GLU A 221 16.98 -2.85 2.78
C GLU A 221 16.67 -4.06 3.65
N THR A 222 17.00 -4.02 4.94
CA THR A 222 16.74 -5.11 5.89
C THR A 222 15.23 -5.32 6.10
N SER A 223 14.45 -4.23 6.20
CA SER A 223 12.98 -4.29 6.26
C SER A 223 12.39 -5.02 5.05
N ARG A 224 12.86 -4.67 3.85
CA ARG A 224 12.43 -5.31 2.60
C ARG A 224 12.82 -6.78 2.55
N GLU A 225 14.07 -7.11 2.88
CA GLU A 225 14.57 -8.50 2.84
C GLU A 225 13.79 -9.42 3.80
N LEU A 226 13.58 -8.99 5.04
CA LEU A 226 12.85 -9.77 6.04
C LEU A 226 11.40 -9.99 5.64
N PHE A 227 10.70 -8.94 5.18
CA PHE A 227 9.32 -9.07 4.75
C PHE A 227 9.18 -9.95 3.50
N VAL A 228 10.03 -9.76 2.49
CA VAL A 228 10.02 -10.58 1.27
C VAL A 228 10.33 -12.04 1.58
N ALA A 229 11.24 -12.31 2.52
CA ALA A 229 11.52 -13.67 2.97
C ALA A 229 10.29 -14.31 3.63
N ALA A 230 9.61 -13.58 4.53
CA ALA A 230 8.37 -14.03 5.17
C ALA A 230 7.25 -14.31 4.14
N PHE A 231 7.06 -13.39 3.19
CA PHE A 231 6.04 -13.51 2.15
C PHE A 231 6.31 -14.69 1.21
N ARG A 232 7.56 -14.86 0.74
CA ARG A 232 7.94 -15.99 -0.14
C ARG A 232 7.83 -17.34 0.57
N ALA A 233 8.07 -17.36 1.87
CA ALA A 233 7.85 -18.53 2.71
C ALA A 233 6.36 -18.80 3.02
N LYS A 234 5.43 -18.01 2.45
CA LYS A 234 3.97 -18.11 2.65
C LYS A 234 3.56 -17.94 4.12
N LEU A 235 4.36 -17.24 4.93
CA LEU A 235 3.99 -16.87 6.30
C LEU A 235 2.96 -15.73 6.32
N PHE A 236 2.80 -15.04 5.19
CA PHE A 236 1.71 -14.12 4.94
C PHE A 236 1.05 -14.40 3.60
N LEU A 237 -0.25 -14.21 3.56
CA LEU A 237 -1.06 -14.27 2.35
C LEU A 237 -1.63 -12.88 2.07
N ILE A 238 -1.84 -12.56 0.80
CA ILE A 238 -2.56 -11.34 0.43
C ILE A 238 -4.03 -11.55 0.77
N HIS A 239 -4.62 -10.60 1.49
CA HIS A 239 -6.04 -10.65 1.83
C HIS A 239 -6.88 -10.14 0.65
N PRO A 240 -8.04 -10.75 0.34
CA PRO A 240 -8.89 -10.36 -0.80
C PRO A 240 -9.43 -8.93 -0.71
N THR A 241 -9.46 -8.34 0.49
CA THR A 241 -9.87 -6.93 0.66
C THR A 241 -8.80 -5.90 0.24
N SER A 242 -7.65 -6.36 -0.26
CA SER A 242 -6.60 -5.47 -0.78
C SER A 242 -7.17 -4.59 -1.90
N ALA A 243 -6.74 -3.32 -1.95
CA ALA A 243 -7.24 -2.41 -2.97
C ALA A 243 -6.75 -2.85 -4.36
N PRO A 244 -7.56 -2.74 -5.44
CA PRO A 244 -7.09 -3.02 -6.78
C PRO A 244 -5.84 -2.24 -7.20
N SER A 245 -5.63 -1.03 -6.66
CA SER A 245 -4.41 -0.24 -6.90
C SER A 245 -3.14 -0.87 -6.34
N ALA A 246 -3.25 -1.86 -5.45
CA ALA A 246 -2.12 -2.60 -4.93
C ALA A 246 -1.54 -3.58 -5.94
N PHE A 247 -2.19 -3.84 -7.07
CA PHE A 247 -1.76 -4.82 -8.06
C PHE A 247 -1.35 -4.17 -9.38
N VAL A 248 -0.39 -4.78 -10.06
CA VAL A 248 0.01 -4.37 -11.40
C VAL A 248 -0.86 -5.11 -12.41
N TRP A 249 -1.75 -4.35 -13.04
CA TRP A 249 -2.67 -4.82 -14.08
C TRP A 249 -1.99 -4.79 -15.43
N ASP A 250 -2.39 -5.69 -16.31
CA ASP A 250 -1.93 -5.72 -17.69
C ASP A 250 -2.49 -4.51 -18.48
N ASP A 251 -1.67 -3.97 -19.37
CA ASP A 251 -2.03 -2.79 -20.19
C ASP A 251 -2.97 -3.16 -21.36
N GLU A 252 -2.91 -4.41 -21.84
CA GLU A 252 -3.75 -4.92 -22.94
C GLU A 252 -5.08 -5.47 -22.42
N ASP A 253 -5.06 -6.21 -21.30
CA ASP A 253 -6.26 -6.67 -20.60
C ASP A 253 -6.37 -6.03 -19.19
N PRO A 254 -7.27 -5.05 -19.00
CA PRO A 254 -7.38 -4.32 -17.74
C PRO A 254 -7.91 -5.17 -16.57
N LEU A 255 -8.34 -6.42 -16.82
CA LEU A 255 -8.75 -7.40 -15.82
C LEU A 255 -7.72 -8.52 -15.60
N ALA A 256 -6.65 -8.59 -16.41
CA ALA A 256 -5.56 -9.53 -16.18
C ALA A 256 -4.54 -8.93 -15.22
N MET A 257 -4.09 -9.74 -14.25
CA MET A 257 -3.08 -9.35 -13.27
C MET A 257 -1.74 -9.98 -13.63
N THR A 258 -0.68 -9.18 -13.59
CA THR A 258 0.68 -9.59 -14.01
C THR A 258 1.44 -10.45 -12.97
N GLY A 259 0.79 -10.78 -11.83
CA GLY A 259 1.41 -11.44 -10.68
C GLY A 259 2.30 -10.53 -9.81
N SER A 260 2.49 -9.25 -10.20
CA SER A 260 3.21 -8.25 -9.42
C SER A 260 2.26 -7.37 -8.61
N PHE A 261 2.72 -6.91 -7.44
CA PHE A 261 1.93 -6.07 -6.54
C PHE A 261 2.83 -5.11 -5.74
N TYR A 262 2.21 -4.08 -5.15
CA TYR A 262 2.79 -3.04 -4.31
C TYR A 262 2.50 -3.36 -2.83
N PRO A 263 3.47 -3.89 -2.06
CA PRO A 263 3.27 -4.32 -0.68
C PRO A 263 2.76 -3.22 0.26
N GLU A 264 3.12 -1.97 -0.01
CA GLU A 264 2.70 -0.77 0.73
C GLU A 264 1.24 -0.34 0.47
N GLN A 265 0.53 -1.05 -0.41
CA GLN A 265 -0.91 -0.87 -0.65
C GLN A 265 -1.72 -2.15 -0.41
N ALA A 266 -1.06 -3.30 -0.34
CA ALA A 266 -1.68 -4.60 -0.09
C ALA A 266 -1.99 -4.79 1.40
N ARG A 267 -2.97 -5.63 1.69
CA ARG A 267 -3.29 -6.10 3.05
C ARG A 267 -2.91 -7.56 3.14
N PHE A 268 -2.37 -7.96 4.28
CA PHE A 268 -1.89 -9.31 4.51
C PHE A 268 -2.65 -9.97 5.66
N VAL A 269 -2.60 -11.30 5.68
CA VAL A 269 -3.21 -12.13 6.72
C VAL A 269 -2.29 -13.31 7.02
N ALA A 270 -2.28 -13.77 8.27
CA ALA A 270 -1.62 -15.03 8.65
C ALA A 270 -2.38 -16.22 8.03
N PRO A 271 -1.71 -17.29 7.54
CA PRO A 271 -2.38 -18.48 7.01
C PRO A 271 -3.27 -19.19 8.05
N GLY A 272 -4.12 -20.11 7.61
CA GLY A 272 -5.04 -20.89 8.45
C GLY A 272 -6.53 -20.59 8.23
N GLU A 273 -7.38 -21.25 9.00
CA GLU A 273 -8.85 -21.16 8.93
C GLU A 273 -9.45 -20.36 10.10
N GLY A 274 -10.63 -19.77 9.87
CA GLY A 274 -11.41 -19.13 10.92
C GLY A 274 -11.11 -17.64 11.13
N LEU A 275 -11.43 -17.14 12.33
CA LEU A 275 -11.36 -15.70 12.65
C LEU A 275 -9.93 -15.16 12.52
N LEU A 276 -9.79 -14.04 11.80
CA LEU A 276 -8.49 -13.41 11.50
C LEU A 276 -7.65 -13.12 12.75
N THR A 277 -8.28 -12.65 13.81
CA THR A 277 -7.61 -12.34 15.08
C THR A 277 -6.99 -13.59 15.70
N ARG A 278 -7.76 -14.68 15.77
CA ARG A 278 -7.30 -15.96 16.31
C ARG A 278 -6.21 -16.58 15.44
N ARG A 279 -6.34 -16.51 14.12
CA ARG A 279 -5.29 -16.94 13.17
C ARG A 279 -3.98 -16.21 13.43
N LEU A 280 -4.03 -14.88 13.60
CA LEU A 280 -2.84 -14.08 13.87
C LEU A 280 -2.21 -14.42 15.22
N GLU A 281 -3.02 -14.65 16.26
CA GLU A 281 -2.56 -15.07 17.60
C GLU A 281 -1.88 -16.45 17.56
N ASP A 282 -2.55 -17.45 16.98
CA ASP A 282 -2.05 -18.82 16.85
C ASP A 282 -0.78 -18.85 15.98
N HIS A 283 -0.76 -18.11 14.87
CA HIS A 283 0.42 -17.97 14.01
C HIS A 283 1.59 -17.30 14.72
N SER A 284 1.33 -16.23 15.50
CA SER A 284 2.35 -15.57 16.31
C SER A 284 2.91 -16.50 17.39
N SER A 285 2.05 -17.32 18.01
CA SER A 285 2.48 -18.34 18.97
C SER A 285 3.34 -19.40 18.29
N GLY A 286 2.93 -19.90 17.12
CA GLY A 286 3.69 -20.86 16.33
C GLY A 286 5.06 -20.33 15.91
N LEU A 287 5.13 -19.07 15.47
CA LEU A 287 6.39 -18.39 15.13
C LEU A 287 7.32 -18.31 16.34
N ARG A 288 6.82 -17.98 17.53
CA ARG A 288 7.63 -17.94 18.76
C ARG A 288 8.16 -19.32 19.11
N SER A 289 7.33 -20.35 19.08
CA SER A 289 7.77 -21.73 19.33
C SER A 289 8.81 -22.20 18.31
N ALA A 290 8.64 -21.86 17.03
CA ALA A 290 9.57 -22.21 15.96
C ALA A 290 10.89 -21.41 16.00
N LEU A 291 10.95 -20.34 16.80
CA LEU A 291 12.13 -19.53 17.04
C LEU A 291 12.76 -19.81 18.41
N ASP A 292 12.24 -20.77 19.18
CA ASP A 292 12.81 -21.14 20.47
C ASP A 292 14.23 -21.67 20.28
N VAL A 293 15.19 -21.08 20.99
CA VAL A 293 16.63 -21.32 20.84
C VAL A 293 16.97 -22.81 21.02
N GLU A 294 16.29 -23.50 21.94
CA GLU A 294 16.50 -24.92 22.20
C GLU A 294 16.15 -25.78 20.96
N SER A 295 15.16 -25.36 20.18
CA SER A 295 14.70 -26.05 18.97
C SER A 295 15.49 -25.72 17.71
N LEU A 296 16.26 -24.62 17.70
CA LEU A 296 16.97 -24.16 16.51
C LEU A 296 18.12 -25.08 16.11
N TRP A 297 18.24 -25.35 14.81
CA TRP A 297 19.37 -26.05 14.22
C TRP A 297 20.66 -25.23 14.26
N SER A 298 21.82 -25.86 14.09
CA SER A 298 23.11 -25.14 14.08
C SER A 298 23.25 -24.15 12.93
N THR A 299 22.57 -24.39 11.80
CA THR A 299 22.47 -23.43 10.69
C THR A 299 21.65 -22.22 11.10
N ASP A 300 20.47 -22.43 11.68
CA ASP A 300 19.61 -21.34 12.13
C ASP A 300 20.27 -20.52 13.25
N ARG A 301 20.98 -21.16 14.18
CA ARG A 301 21.75 -20.47 15.23
C ARG A 301 22.85 -19.58 14.63
N ARG A 302 23.57 -20.05 13.61
CA ARG A 302 24.58 -19.23 12.90
C ARG A 302 23.93 -18.06 12.17
N ASP A 303 22.79 -18.29 11.51
CA ASP A 303 22.03 -17.25 10.84
C ASP A 303 21.49 -16.22 11.84
N LEU A 304 21.10 -16.65 13.05
CA LEU A 304 20.65 -15.78 14.13
C LEU A 304 21.78 -14.92 14.69
N ILE A 305 22.99 -15.49 14.86
CA ILE A 305 24.20 -14.71 15.21
C ILE A 305 24.46 -13.66 14.14
N ALA A 306 24.48 -14.04 12.86
CA ALA A 306 24.73 -13.12 11.75
C ALA A 306 23.68 -12.00 11.70
N LEU A 307 22.40 -12.36 11.84
CA LEU A 307 21.29 -11.41 11.87
C LEU A 307 21.37 -10.47 13.07
N SER A 308 21.76 -10.96 14.26
CA SER A 308 21.91 -10.10 15.45
C SER A 308 22.98 -9.03 15.25
N VAL A 309 24.10 -9.37 14.62
CA VAL A 309 25.20 -8.44 14.30
C VAL A 309 24.74 -7.43 13.24
N GLU A 310 24.03 -7.90 12.21
CA GLU A 310 23.46 -7.05 11.16
C GLU A 310 22.49 -6.01 11.74
N LEU A 311 21.53 -6.45 12.58
CA LEU A 311 20.56 -5.56 13.22
C LEU A 311 21.22 -4.54 14.14
N VAL A 312 22.23 -4.94 14.94
CA VAL A 312 22.99 -4.01 15.78
C VAL A 312 23.75 -2.98 14.95
N ALA A 313 24.36 -3.38 13.83
CA ALA A 313 25.07 -2.47 12.94
C ALA A 313 24.11 -1.47 12.28
N ASP A 314 22.97 -1.93 11.79
CA ASP A 314 21.96 -1.08 11.16
C ASP A 314 21.28 -0.15 12.16
N GLU A 315 20.98 -0.60 13.38
CA GLU A 315 20.47 0.25 14.45
C GLU A 315 21.45 1.37 14.81
N ALA A 316 22.74 1.08 14.83
CA ALA A 316 23.76 2.10 15.08
C ALA A 316 23.80 3.16 13.99
N ILE A 317 23.60 2.78 12.72
CA ILE A 317 23.49 3.72 11.59
C ILE A 317 22.22 4.56 11.75
N ARG A 318 21.09 3.92 12.05
CA ARG A 318 19.81 4.61 12.27
C ARG A 318 19.91 5.65 13.37
N TYR A 319 20.52 5.30 14.50
CA TYR A 319 20.77 6.23 15.60
C TYR A 319 21.75 7.35 15.21
N PHE A 320 22.83 7.03 14.49
CA PHE A 320 23.77 8.03 14.00
C PHE A 320 23.07 9.08 13.12
N SER A 321 22.27 8.66 12.14
CA SER A 321 21.50 9.57 11.27
C SER A 321 20.48 10.39 12.05
N TYR A 322 19.70 9.74 12.93
CA TYR A 322 18.76 10.44 13.81
C TYR A 322 19.46 11.55 14.62
N PHE A 323 20.60 11.23 15.24
CA PHE A 323 21.30 12.17 16.09
C PHE A 323 21.97 13.29 15.27
N MET A 324 22.50 12.99 14.09
CA MET A 324 23.01 14.01 13.16
C MET A 324 21.93 15.01 12.76
N MET A 325 20.73 14.53 12.41
CA MET A 325 19.58 15.38 12.12
C MET A 325 19.19 16.25 13.33
N SER A 326 19.22 15.70 14.54
CA SER A 326 18.93 16.45 15.77
C SER A 326 19.90 17.61 16.01
N LEU A 327 21.13 17.51 15.47
CA LEU A 327 22.16 18.56 15.51
C LEU A 327 22.11 19.50 14.28
N ASN A 328 21.06 19.42 13.45
CA ASN A 328 20.92 20.15 12.18
C ASN A 328 22.06 19.88 11.19
N LEU A 329 22.67 18.70 11.23
CA LEU A 329 23.63 18.22 10.25
C LEU A 329 22.93 17.29 9.24
N PRO A 330 23.33 17.30 7.96
CA PRO A 330 22.77 16.42 6.95
C PRO A 330 23.24 14.98 7.16
N ASP A 331 22.55 14.04 6.51
CA ASP A 331 23.05 12.67 6.38
C ASP A 331 24.38 12.65 5.60
N PRO A 332 25.27 11.67 5.91
CA PRO A 332 26.49 11.49 5.14
C PRO A 332 26.22 11.21 3.66
N ALA A 333 27.12 11.68 2.79
CA ALA A 333 27.10 11.28 1.37
C ALA A 333 27.26 9.75 1.22
N VAL A 334 26.75 9.20 0.12
CA VAL A 334 26.69 7.73 -0.14
C VAL A 334 28.01 7.00 0.14
N ALA A 335 29.15 7.52 -0.36
CA ALA A 335 30.46 6.91 -0.13
C ALA A 335 30.88 6.87 1.36
N HIS A 336 30.47 7.88 2.14
CA HIS A 336 30.71 7.90 3.58
C HIS A 336 29.72 7.02 4.35
N LEU A 337 28.52 6.82 3.82
CA LEU A 337 27.55 5.88 4.37
C LEU A 337 28.03 4.43 4.24
N GLU A 338 28.68 4.06 3.13
CA GLU A 338 29.36 2.74 3.01
C GLU A 338 30.51 2.58 4.01
N THR A 339 31.29 3.65 4.22
CA THR A 339 32.36 3.67 5.23
C THR A 339 31.79 3.49 6.64
N LEU A 340 30.68 4.19 6.95
CA LEU A 340 29.97 4.06 8.21
C LEU A 340 29.47 2.61 8.41
N ARG A 341 28.81 2.02 7.39
CA ARG A 341 28.36 0.62 7.38
C ARG A 341 29.50 -0.35 7.70
N SER A 342 30.67 -0.16 7.10
CA SER A 342 31.84 -0.99 7.39
C SER A 342 32.31 -0.87 8.85
N HIS A 343 32.35 0.35 9.38
CA HIS A 343 32.75 0.59 10.77
C HIS A 343 31.74 0.07 11.79
N THR A 344 30.43 0.25 11.55
CA THR A 344 29.37 -0.26 12.44
C THR A 344 29.32 -1.78 12.41
N ALA A 345 29.43 -2.41 11.24
CA ALA A 345 29.53 -3.87 11.14
C ALA A 345 30.72 -4.42 11.93
N LYS A 346 31.90 -3.79 11.81
CA LYS A 346 33.08 -4.17 12.60
C LYS A 346 32.82 -4.02 14.10
N ALA A 347 32.22 -2.91 14.53
CA ALA A 347 31.90 -2.65 15.94
C ALA A 347 30.87 -3.65 16.50
N ALA A 348 29.83 -3.98 15.72
CA ALA A 348 28.76 -4.90 16.11
C ALA A 348 29.25 -6.33 16.37
N THR A 349 30.41 -6.73 15.83
CA THR A 349 31.02 -8.03 16.16
C THR A 349 31.71 -8.08 17.53
N LYS A 350 31.90 -6.92 18.20
CA LYS A 350 32.66 -6.82 19.45
C LYS A 350 31.93 -6.12 20.59
N PHE A 351 30.98 -5.24 20.30
CA PHE A 351 30.38 -4.37 21.30
C PHE A 351 28.85 -4.44 21.27
N PRO A 352 28.18 -4.29 22.44
CA PRO A 352 26.73 -4.17 22.51
C PRO A 352 26.24 -2.86 21.87
N LEU A 353 24.97 -2.82 21.47
CA LEU A 353 24.38 -1.68 20.76
C LEU A 353 24.57 -0.35 21.51
N GLY A 354 24.41 -0.35 22.83
CA GLY A 354 24.52 0.86 23.65
C GLY A 354 25.93 1.46 23.66
N GLN A 355 26.99 0.66 23.50
CA GLN A 355 28.34 1.20 23.35
C GLN A 355 28.55 1.79 21.96
N ILE A 356 27.96 1.20 20.92
CA ILE A 356 28.05 1.72 19.56
C ILE A 356 27.26 3.04 19.44
N TYR A 357 26.10 3.14 20.09
CA TYR A 357 25.35 4.41 20.22
C TYR A 357 26.19 5.49 20.88
N ARG A 358 26.96 5.15 21.90
CA ARG A 358 27.87 6.10 22.55
C ARG A 358 28.98 6.58 21.61
N MET A 359 29.54 5.69 20.78
CA MET A 359 30.52 6.07 19.76
C MET A 359 29.90 7.02 18.72
N ALA A 360 28.69 6.71 18.24
CA ALA A 360 27.93 7.53 17.30
C ALA A 360 27.62 8.91 17.87
N TRP A 361 27.13 8.97 19.11
CA TRP A 361 26.87 10.22 19.80
C TRP A 361 28.13 11.07 19.96
N SER A 362 29.24 10.46 20.39
CA SER A 362 30.50 11.14 20.63
C SER A 362 31.06 11.70 19.31
N SER A 363 31.02 10.92 18.23
CA SER A 363 31.52 11.35 16.93
C SER A 363 30.69 12.48 16.30
N SER A 364 29.36 12.43 16.42
CA SER A 364 28.48 13.51 15.96
C SER A 364 28.68 14.80 16.76
N ARG A 365 28.87 14.71 18.09
CA ARG A 365 29.20 15.89 18.92
C ARG A 365 30.56 16.50 18.57
N ASP A 366 31.58 15.65 18.36
CA ASP A 366 32.89 16.11 17.93
C ASP A 366 32.83 16.82 16.57
N ALA A 367 31.97 16.34 15.67
CA ALA A 367 31.72 16.99 14.39
C ALA A 367 31.01 18.34 14.50
N LEU A 368 29.96 18.45 15.33
CA LEU A 368 29.31 19.73 15.58
C LEU A 368 30.30 20.74 16.19
N ALA A 369 31.08 20.33 17.20
CA ALA A 369 32.09 21.18 17.82
C ALA A 369 33.17 21.61 16.81
N ALA A 370 33.56 20.73 15.88
CA ALA A 370 34.49 21.07 14.80
C ALA A 370 33.90 22.08 13.80
N HIS A 371 32.61 21.95 13.47
CA HIS A 371 31.89 22.88 12.62
C HIS A 371 31.78 24.28 13.27
N GLU A 372 31.40 24.35 14.55
CA GLU A 372 31.29 25.61 15.29
C GLU A 372 32.63 26.35 15.43
N ARG A 373 33.72 25.60 15.62
CA ARG A 373 35.07 26.17 15.74
C ARG A 373 35.63 26.66 14.40
N ASN A 374 35.28 25.99 13.29
CA ASN A 374 35.83 26.28 11.97
C ASN A 374 34.78 26.98 11.08
N ARG A 375 34.75 28.32 11.10
CA ARG A 375 33.78 29.15 10.35
C ARG A 375 33.69 28.89 8.83
N GLY A 376 34.65 28.17 8.23
CA GLY A 376 34.65 27.79 6.81
C GLY A 376 34.20 26.34 6.53
N MET A 377 33.88 25.53 7.55
CA MET A 377 33.47 24.14 7.36
C MET A 377 31.99 24.08 6.97
N SER A 378 31.67 23.48 5.83
CA SER A 378 30.27 23.19 5.46
C SER A 378 29.66 22.11 6.37
N LYS A 379 28.33 22.04 6.43
CA LYS A 379 27.65 20.98 7.18
C LYS A 379 27.93 19.58 6.61
N ASP A 380 28.11 19.47 5.29
CA ASP A 380 28.49 18.21 4.63
C ASP A 380 29.88 17.74 5.10
N ASN A 381 30.85 18.66 5.16
CA ASN A 381 32.20 18.36 5.67
C ASN A 381 32.16 17.97 7.16
N ALA A 382 31.26 18.56 7.94
CA ALA A 382 31.03 18.16 9.32
C ALA A 382 30.47 16.73 9.41
N ALA A 383 29.52 16.36 8.54
CA ALA A 383 29.00 14.99 8.46
C ALA A 383 30.08 13.97 8.07
N THR A 384 30.92 14.27 7.09
CA THR A 384 32.10 13.45 6.75
C THR A 384 33.05 13.32 7.94
N HIS A 385 33.32 14.43 8.66
CA HIS A 385 34.14 14.39 9.86
C HIS A 385 33.53 13.51 10.96
N ALA A 386 32.21 13.51 11.13
CA ALA A 386 31.51 12.64 12.08
C ALA A 386 31.76 11.15 11.77
N VAL A 387 31.65 10.74 10.50
CA VAL A 387 31.92 9.35 10.09
C VAL A 387 33.38 8.96 10.35
N ASN A 388 34.33 9.83 10.00
CA ASN A 388 35.76 9.58 10.27
C ASN A 388 36.06 9.47 11.77
N ARG A 389 35.42 10.32 12.59
CA ARG A 389 35.53 10.26 14.05
C ARG A 389 34.91 8.99 14.61
N PHE A 390 33.79 8.54 14.05
CA PHE A 390 33.19 7.26 14.44
C PHE A 390 34.19 6.11 14.22
N GLY A 391 34.80 6.02 13.04
CA GLY A 391 35.84 5.01 12.76
C GLY A 391 37.03 5.07 13.74
N GLN A 392 37.47 6.27 14.13
CA GLN A 392 38.51 6.44 15.16
C GLN A 392 38.07 5.95 16.54
N TRP A 393 36.80 6.21 16.92
CA TRP A 393 36.22 5.70 18.16
C TRP A 393 36.13 4.17 18.16
N VAL A 394 35.70 3.57 17.04
CA VAL A 394 35.70 2.09 16.88
C VAL A 394 37.11 1.53 17.04
N GLN A 395 38.11 2.11 16.37
CA GLN A 395 39.48 1.61 16.49
C GLN A 395 40.03 1.75 17.91
N ARG A 396 39.80 2.91 18.57
CA ARG A 396 40.19 3.13 19.97
C ARG A 396 39.55 2.10 20.90
N ALA A 397 38.27 1.80 20.68
CA ALA A 397 37.55 0.79 21.45
C ALA A 397 38.12 -0.61 21.27
N LEU A 398 38.49 -0.97 20.03
CA LEU A 398 39.12 -2.27 19.75
C LEU A 398 40.50 -2.38 20.41
N ASP A 399 41.26 -1.29 20.46
CA ASP A 399 42.58 -1.26 21.08
C ASP A 399 42.50 -1.22 22.62
N ASN A 400 41.46 -0.59 23.18
CA ASN A 400 41.21 -0.48 24.61
C ASN A 400 39.69 -0.45 24.93
N PRO A 401 39.05 -1.62 25.12
CA PRO A 401 37.62 -1.73 25.35
C PRO A 401 37.12 -0.96 26.58
N ASP A 402 37.91 -0.94 27.65
CA ASP A 402 37.55 -0.29 28.93
C ASP A 402 37.40 1.23 28.80
N SER A 403 37.96 1.83 27.74
CA SER A 403 37.93 3.28 27.51
C SER A 403 36.55 3.83 27.13
N LEU A 404 35.61 2.97 26.74
CA LEU A 404 34.26 3.40 26.34
C LEU A 404 33.33 3.69 27.51
N GLY A 405 33.63 3.19 28.71
CA GLY A 405 32.73 3.23 29.87
C GLY A 405 31.40 2.49 29.64
N GLU A 406 30.37 2.86 30.41
CA GLU A 406 29.08 2.17 30.40
C GLU A 406 28.30 2.35 29.07
N PRO A 407 27.55 1.32 28.62
CA PRO A 407 26.65 1.42 27.48
C PRO A 407 25.54 2.46 27.70
N PHE A 408 25.09 3.11 26.62
CA PHE A 408 23.90 3.94 26.66
C PHE A 408 22.65 3.11 26.93
N ASN A 409 21.63 3.76 27.51
CA ASN A 409 20.29 3.20 27.61
C ASN A 409 19.52 3.48 26.32
N GLU A 410 18.46 2.71 26.10
CA GLU A 410 17.55 2.87 24.97
C GLU A 410 16.75 4.18 25.06
N ASP A 411 16.62 4.88 23.94
CA ASP A 411 15.72 6.03 23.81
C ASP A 411 14.34 5.55 23.36
N THR A 412 13.55 5.07 24.31
CA THR A 412 12.22 4.51 24.05
C THR A 412 11.19 5.54 23.56
N LEU A 413 11.49 6.84 23.67
CA LEU A 413 10.55 7.91 23.34
C LEU A 413 10.81 8.50 21.95
N ASN A 414 12.07 8.78 21.62
CA ASN A 414 12.39 9.48 20.37
C ASN A 414 12.91 8.57 19.26
N LEU A 415 13.54 7.45 19.61
CA LEU A 415 14.05 6.47 18.65
C LEU A 415 13.93 5.04 19.22
N PRO A 416 12.70 4.51 19.37
CA PRO A 416 12.50 3.15 19.83
C PRO A 416 13.15 2.17 18.84
N LEU A 417 13.64 1.03 19.34
CA LEU A 417 14.22 -0.03 18.53
C LEU A 417 13.23 -0.53 17.47
N SER A 418 13.74 -0.96 16.32
CA SER A 418 12.89 -1.59 15.31
C SER A 418 12.33 -2.93 15.82
N ALA A 419 11.18 -3.35 15.29
CA ALA A 419 10.52 -4.58 15.68
C ALA A 419 11.44 -5.82 15.54
N ALA A 420 12.22 -5.91 14.46
CA ALA A 420 13.16 -7.02 14.25
C ALA A 420 14.24 -7.09 15.34
N THR A 421 14.83 -5.96 15.72
CA THR A 421 15.80 -5.88 16.83
C THR A 421 15.17 -6.30 18.14
N ASP A 422 13.96 -5.81 18.42
CA ASP A 422 13.23 -6.16 19.64
C ASP A 422 12.89 -7.66 19.71
N ILE A 423 12.37 -8.23 18.62
CA ILE A 423 12.06 -9.66 18.52
C ILE A 423 13.32 -10.50 18.69
N VAL A 424 14.40 -10.22 17.96
CA VAL A 424 15.62 -11.02 18.02
C VAL A 424 16.22 -11.00 19.42
N PHE A 425 16.37 -9.82 20.02
CA PHE A 425 17.04 -9.74 21.33
C PHE A 425 16.11 -10.10 22.48
N ARG A 426 14.90 -9.53 22.57
CA ARG A 426 14.05 -9.68 23.75
C ARG A 426 13.16 -10.92 23.69
N VAL A 427 12.64 -11.28 22.52
CA VAL A 427 11.71 -12.42 22.39
C VAL A 427 12.46 -13.73 22.14
N VAL A 428 13.42 -13.74 21.22
CA VAL A 428 14.16 -14.96 20.85
C VAL A 428 15.31 -15.23 21.81
N LEU A 429 16.19 -14.25 22.04
CA LEU A 429 17.38 -14.44 22.86
C LEU A 429 17.13 -14.21 24.37
N GLY A 430 16.05 -13.53 24.75
CA GLY A 430 15.78 -13.15 26.15
C GLY A 430 16.80 -12.15 26.72
N MET A 431 17.43 -11.35 25.86
CA MET A 431 18.52 -10.43 26.18
C MET A 431 18.13 -8.96 25.99
N GLN A 432 18.88 -8.05 26.63
CA GLN A 432 18.74 -6.60 26.41
C GLN A 432 19.71 -6.13 25.32
N PRO A 433 19.23 -5.64 24.15
CA PRO A 433 20.10 -5.30 23.00
C PRO A 433 21.14 -4.24 23.32
N MET A 434 20.83 -3.30 24.21
CA MET A 434 21.76 -2.23 24.61
C MET A 434 22.96 -2.72 25.43
N ARG A 435 22.89 -3.93 26.01
CA ARG A 435 23.90 -4.49 26.92
C ARG A 435 24.46 -5.84 26.48
N ALA A 436 23.69 -6.61 25.71
CA ALA A 436 24.08 -7.94 25.24
C ALA A 436 25.32 -7.85 24.35
N THR A 437 26.40 -8.46 24.82
CA THR A 437 27.65 -8.55 24.07
C THR A 437 27.55 -9.64 23.00
N PRO A 438 28.27 -9.51 21.87
CA PRO A 438 28.29 -10.56 20.85
C PRO A 438 28.76 -11.92 21.38
N SER A 439 29.64 -11.94 22.38
CA SER A 439 30.04 -13.19 23.06
C SER A 439 28.90 -13.84 23.82
N GLU A 440 28.10 -13.06 24.57
CA GLU A 440 26.93 -13.62 25.28
C GLU A 440 25.89 -14.18 24.30
N VAL A 441 25.68 -13.53 23.16
CA VAL A 441 24.81 -14.04 22.08
C VAL A 441 25.33 -15.36 21.53
N ILE A 442 26.64 -15.47 21.26
CA ILE A 442 27.27 -16.70 20.77
C ILE A 442 27.14 -17.81 21.82
N ASP A 443 27.38 -17.50 23.10
CA ASP A 443 27.32 -18.47 24.18
C ASP A 443 25.90 -18.99 24.39
N ALA A 444 24.89 -18.12 24.34
CA ALA A 444 23.48 -18.51 24.44
C ALA A 444 22.99 -19.36 23.27
N LEU A 445 23.59 -19.19 22.09
CA LEU A 445 23.30 -19.98 20.90
C LEU A 445 24.20 -21.22 20.78
N GLY A 446 25.07 -21.47 21.77
CA GLY A 446 25.89 -22.68 21.86
C GLY A 446 25.06 -23.96 22.10
N GLY A 447 25.61 -25.12 21.72
CA GLY A 447 25.01 -26.42 22.05
C GLY A 447 23.78 -26.81 21.22
N SER A 448 23.91 -26.84 19.90
CA SER A 448 22.82 -27.27 19.00
C SER A 448 22.47 -28.77 19.16
N PRO A 449 21.17 -29.15 19.05
CA PRO A 449 20.74 -30.55 19.11
C PRO A 449 21.16 -31.39 17.89
N ASP A 450 21.69 -30.77 16.83
CA ASP A 450 21.98 -31.41 15.55
C ASP A 450 22.84 -32.67 15.68
N GLN A 451 23.86 -32.68 16.55
CA GLN A 451 24.71 -33.85 16.72
C GLN A 451 23.95 -35.02 17.33
N GLN A 452 23.09 -34.76 18.31
CA GLN A 452 22.26 -35.78 18.93
C GLN A 452 21.22 -36.31 17.92
N LEU A 453 20.51 -35.41 17.24
CA LEU A 453 19.51 -35.77 16.24
C LEU A 453 20.12 -36.55 15.06
N ARG A 454 21.34 -36.21 14.62
CA ARG A 454 22.07 -37.01 13.62
C ARG A 454 22.38 -38.41 14.11
N ARG A 455 22.86 -38.56 15.35
CA ARG A 455 23.14 -39.89 15.92
C ARG A 455 21.86 -40.73 16.06
N GLU A 456 20.77 -40.13 16.49
CA GLU A 456 19.47 -40.79 16.58
C GLU A 456 18.94 -41.19 15.20
N CYS A 457 19.12 -40.32 14.20
CA CYS A 457 18.83 -40.63 12.80
C CYS A 457 19.68 -41.81 12.29
N ASP A 458 20.99 -41.79 12.54
CA ASP A 458 21.91 -42.83 12.09
C ASP A 458 21.64 -44.18 12.78
N TRP A 459 21.23 -44.18 14.06
CA TRP A 459 20.82 -45.40 14.78
C TRP A 459 19.66 -46.11 14.07
N ARG A 460 18.69 -45.36 13.55
CA ARG A 460 17.51 -45.93 12.88
C ARG A 460 17.83 -46.53 11.51
N ILE A 461 19.03 -46.31 10.97
CA ILE A 461 19.42 -46.83 9.66
C ILE A 461 19.91 -48.27 9.83
N PRO A 462 19.30 -49.25 9.14
CA PRO A 462 19.70 -50.65 9.26
C PRO A 462 21.17 -50.89 8.95
N GLU A 463 21.75 -51.88 9.64
CA GLU A 463 23.14 -52.26 9.38
C GLU A 463 23.31 -52.79 7.97
N ARG A 464 24.28 -52.21 7.27
CA ARG A 464 24.63 -52.54 5.89
C ARG A 464 24.81 -54.05 5.65
N THR A 465 25.46 -54.74 6.58
CA THR A 465 25.76 -56.18 6.45
C THR A 465 24.47 -56.98 6.28
N GLY A 466 23.42 -56.65 7.03
CA GLY A 466 22.11 -57.30 6.91
C GLY A 466 21.43 -56.99 5.58
N LEU A 467 21.51 -55.75 5.11
CA LEU A 467 20.93 -55.32 3.83
C LEU A 467 21.59 -56.04 2.64
N ILE A 468 22.93 -56.10 2.61
CA ILE A 468 23.68 -56.78 1.55
C ILE A 468 23.44 -58.28 1.58
N GLU A 469 23.35 -58.89 2.77
CA GLU A 469 23.08 -60.32 2.88
C GLU A 469 21.68 -60.66 2.36
N TRP A 470 20.66 -59.90 2.75
CA TRP A 470 19.31 -60.09 2.22
C TRP A 470 19.29 -60.03 0.70
N LEU A 471 19.92 -59.00 0.11
CA LEU A 471 20.00 -58.83 -1.34
C LEU A 471 20.72 -60.01 -2.02
N ARG A 472 21.69 -60.66 -1.37
CA ARG A 472 22.38 -61.84 -1.91
C ARG A 472 21.55 -63.12 -1.82
N THR A 473 20.76 -63.27 -0.76
CA THR A 473 20.04 -64.51 -0.46
C THR A 473 18.63 -64.57 -1.04
N ASP A 474 17.94 -63.43 -1.10
CA ASP A 474 16.58 -63.35 -1.61
C ASP A 474 16.60 -63.35 -3.15
N GLN A 475 15.74 -64.16 -3.77
CA GLN A 475 15.64 -64.29 -5.24
C GLN A 475 14.35 -63.69 -5.80
N SER A 476 13.55 -63.00 -4.99
CA SER A 476 12.27 -62.43 -5.40
C SER A 476 12.39 -61.11 -6.17
N TRP A 477 13.53 -60.44 -6.13
CA TRP A 477 13.80 -59.17 -6.81
C TRP A 477 14.47 -59.37 -8.18
N THR A 478 14.42 -58.33 -9.03
CA THR A 478 15.13 -58.28 -10.33
C THR A 478 16.00 -57.03 -10.42
N GLY A 479 17.02 -57.04 -11.27
CA GLY A 479 17.90 -55.87 -11.42
C GLY A 479 17.14 -54.64 -11.95
N GLN A 480 16.16 -54.86 -12.84
CA GLN A 480 15.26 -53.79 -13.30
C GLN A 480 14.45 -53.18 -12.16
N ALA A 481 13.87 -54.01 -11.27
CA ALA A 481 13.14 -53.51 -10.12
C ALA A 481 14.05 -52.71 -9.16
N PHE A 482 15.30 -53.14 -8.97
CA PHE A 482 16.29 -52.40 -8.19
C PHE A 482 16.60 -51.02 -8.80
N ARG A 483 16.72 -50.93 -10.13
CA ARG A 483 16.94 -49.67 -10.85
C ARG A 483 15.74 -48.73 -10.76
N GLU A 484 14.52 -49.25 -10.82
CA GLU A 484 13.27 -48.48 -10.64
C GLU A 484 13.10 -48.00 -9.20
N ALA A 485 13.49 -48.81 -8.22
CA ALA A 485 13.53 -48.41 -6.82
C ALA A 485 14.55 -47.27 -6.58
N LEU A 486 15.74 -47.34 -7.18
CA LEU A 486 16.71 -46.23 -7.12
C LEU A 486 16.17 -44.93 -7.69
N GLU A 487 15.39 -44.99 -8.78
CA GLU A 487 14.75 -43.81 -9.38
C GLU A 487 13.73 -43.18 -8.43
N ARG A 488 12.87 -44.01 -7.83
CA ARG A 488 11.89 -43.54 -6.85
C ARG A 488 12.53 -42.88 -5.64
N VAL A 489 13.61 -43.46 -5.11
CA VAL A 489 14.36 -42.86 -4.00
C VAL A 489 15.09 -41.59 -4.44
N ALA A 490 15.54 -41.50 -5.70
CA ALA A 490 16.14 -40.30 -6.26
C ALA A 490 15.14 -39.14 -6.44
N ASP A 491 13.87 -39.45 -6.69
CA ASP A 491 12.79 -38.46 -6.86
C ASP A 491 12.11 -38.08 -5.52
N GLU A 492 12.40 -38.80 -4.43
CA GLU A 492 11.84 -38.52 -3.11
C GLU A 492 12.41 -37.22 -2.52
N GLN A 493 11.54 -36.38 -1.94
CA GLN A 493 11.94 -35.23 -1.13
C GLN A 493 12.24 -35.68 0.30
N PRO A 494 13.51 -35.61 0.76
CA PRO A 494 13.86 -36.10 2.08
C PRO A 494 13.30 -35.21 3.18
N SER A 495 12.63 -35.81 4.16
CA SER A 495 12.39 -35.17 5.45
C SER A 495 13.70 -35.16 6.25
N LEU A 496 14.23 -33.97 6.55
CA LEU A 496 15.50 -33.83 7.25
C LEU A 496 15.30 -33.94 8.77
N CYS A 497 16.05 -34.82 9.41
CA CYS A 497 16.06 -34.93 10.88
C CYS A 497 16.92 -33.83 11.53
N ALA A 498 17.99 -33.43 10.85
CA ALA A 498 18.91 -32.36 11.23
C ALA A 498 19.79 -31.99 10.01
N PRO A 499 20.43 -30.80 10.00
CA PRO A 499 21.42 -30.46 8.99
C PRO A 499 22.58 -31.47 8.95
N GLY A 500 22.96 -31.92 7.76
CA GLY A 500 24.02 -32.92 7.58
C GLY A 500 23.59 -34.35 7.90
N CYS A 501 22.30 -34.63 8.17
CA CYS A 501 21.83 -36.00 8.40
C CYS A 501 21.87 -36.85 7.12
N ALA A 502 21.75 -38.17 7.29
CA ALA A 502 21.82 -39.12 6.19
C ALA A 502 20.81 -38.83 5.05
N HIS A 503 19.64 -38.29 5.38
CA HIS A 503 18.56 -37.98 4.43
C HIS A 503 18.92 -36.86 3.44
N GLU A 504 19.76 -35.89 3.83
CA GLU A 504 20.06 -34.70 3.02
C GLU A 504 20.65 -35.04 1.64
N ARG A 505 21.45 -36.11 1.58
CA ARG A 505 22.14 -36.54 0.36
C ARG A 505 21.52 -37.79 -0.28
N ALA A 506 20.45 -38.34 0.30
CA ALA A 506 19.89 -39.63 -0.10
C ALA A 506 19.50 -39.63 -1.59
N SER A 507 18.72 -38.65 -2.04
CA SER A 507 18.26 -38.53 -3.43
C SER A 507 19.42 -38.42 -4.42
N THR A 508 20.45 -37.63 -4.08
CA THR A 508 21.66 -37.49 -4.91
C THR A 508 22.46 -38.79 -5.00
N VAL A 509 22.62 -39.50 -3.87
CA VAL A 509 23.33 -40.79 -3.84
C VAL A 509 22.56 -41.85 -4.64
N ALA A 510 21.23 -41.91 -4.47
CA ALA A 510 20.37 -42.81 -5.24
C ALA A 510 20.49 -42.56 -6.76
N TYR A 511 20.43 -41.30 -7.19
CA TYR A 511 20.62 -40.91 -8.58
C TYR A 511 21.98 -41.36 -9.14
N GLN A 512 23.07 -41.11 -8.38
CA GLN A 512 24.41 -41.53 -8.78
C GLN A 512 24.55 -43.07 -8.86
N CYS A 513 23.93 -43.79 -7.94
CA CYS A 513 23.85 -45.25 -7.97
C CYS A 513 23.06 -45.76 -9.19
N GLY A 514 21.96 -45.10 -9.56
CA GLY A 514 21.21 -45.39 -10.79
C GLY A 514 22.06 -45.23 -12.05
N GLN A 515 22.81 -44.13 -12.15
CA GLN A 515 23.76 -43.95 -13.26
C GLN A 515 24.88 -45.00 -13.28
N ALA A 516 25.36 -45.42 -12.12
CA ALA A 516 26.37 -46.48 -12.03
C ALA A 516 25.81 -47.82 -12.50
N TYR A 517 24.57 -48.15 -12.11
CA TYR A 517 23.85 -49.35 -12.57
C TYR A 517 23.74 -49.40 -14.10
N ASP A 518 23.25 -48.31 -14.72
CA ASP A 518 23.05 -48.23 -16.16
C ASP A 518 24.35 -48.45 -16.95
N ARG A 519 25.50 -48.04 -16.40
CA ARG A 519 26.83 -48.26 -17.00
C ARG A 519 27.35 -49.69 -16.83
N MET A 520 26.97 -50.38 -15.75
CA MET A 520 27.49 -51.71 -15.40
C MET A 520 26.65 -52.84 -16.02
N VAL A 521 25.33 -52.67 -16.11
CA VAL A 521 24.38 -53.74 -16.49
C VAL A 521 24.71 -54.39 -17.84
N SER A 522 25.14 -53.60 -18.82
CA SER A 522 25.53 -54.11 -20.15
C SER A 522 26.79 -54.99 -20.16
N ARG A 523 27.61 -54.93 -19.10
CA ARG A 523 28.92 -55.62 -19.03
C ARG A 523 28.93 -56.78 -18.05
N LEU A 524 28.25 -56.64 -16.91
CA LEU A 524 28.27 -57.62 -15.83
C LEU A 524 26.98 -58.43 -15.73
N GLY A 525 25.90 -58.01 -16.41
CA GLY A 525 24.55 -58.55 -16.20
C GLY A 525 23.86 -57.91 -15.01
N GLU A 526 22.56 -58.17 -14.88
CA GLU A 526 21.68 -57.50 -13.90
C GLU A 526 22.05 -57.77 -12.45
N GLN A 527 22.25 -59.04 -12.09
CA GLN A 527 22.50 -59.45 -10.71
C GLN A 527 23.84 -58.90 -10.18
N ASP A 528 24.93 -59.11 -10.93
CA ASP A 528 26.26 -58.63 -10.54
C ASP A 528 26.34 -57.10 -10.52
N SER A 529 25.64 -56.41 -11.44
CA SER A 529 25.57 -54.94 -11.42
C SER A 529 24.78 -54.43 -10.23
N THR A 530 23.68 -55.09 -9.86
CA THR A 530 22.90 -54.76 -8.67
C THR A 530 23.76 -54.87 -7.42
N LEU A 531 24.46 -56.00 -7.24
CA LEU A 531 25.35 -56.21 -6.10
C LEU A 531 26.51 -55.21 -6.09
N ALA A 532 27.13 -54.92 -7.23
CA ALA A 532 28.21 -53.94 -7.31
C ALA A 532 27.76 -52.51 -6.95
N VAL A 533 26.55 -52.11 -7.38
CA VAL A 533 25.97 -50.81 -7.07
C VAL A 533 25.54 -50.74 -5.61
N ALA A 534 24.88 -51.78 -5.10
CA ALA A 534 24.55 -51.92 -3.69
C ALA A 534 25.82 -51.81 -2.83
N GLU A 535 26.93 -52.42 -3.26
CA GLU A 535 28.23 -52.27 -2.59
C GLU A 535 28.79 -50.85 -2.65
N SER A 536 28.62 -50.20 -3.80
CA SER A 536 29.10 -48.84 -4.04
C SER A 536 28.34 -47.77 -3.26
N THR A 537 27.13 -48.05 -2.77
CA THR A 537 26.39 -47.12 -1.90
C THR A 537 27.22 -46.69 -0.68
N LEU A 538 28.17 -47.51 -0.22
CA LEU A 538 29.09 -47.17 0.89
C LEU A 538 29.88 -45.87 0.63
N ILE A 539 30.14 -45.52 -0.64
CA ILE A 539 30.78 -44.25 -0.99
C ILE A 539 29.93 -43.06 -0.53
N GLY A 540 28.61 -43.19 -0.53
CA GLY A 540 27.66 -42.20 -0.02
C GLY A 540 27.81 -41.92 1.47
N ASN A 541 28.33 -42.86 2.27
CA ASN A 541 28.62 -42.64 3.69
C ASN A 541 29.85 -41.73 3.92
N LYS A 542 30.64 -41.44 2.87
CA LYS A 542 31.73 -40.48 2.97
C LYS A 542 31.15 -39.06 2.93
N SER A 543 30.84 -38.55 4.12
CA SER A 543 30.30 -37.22 4.38
C SER A 543 31.14 -36.52 5.45
N PRO A 544 31.29 -35.18 5.42
CA PRO A 544 31.92 -34.42 6.51
C PRO A 544 31.26 -34.61 7.88
N TYR A 545 30.04 -35.16 7.90
CA TYR A 545 29.23 -35.37 9.11
C TYR A 545 29.12 -36.83 9.52
N ASP A 546 29.90 -37.73 8.92
CA ASP A 546 29.91 -39.19 9.18
C ASP A 546 28.53 -39.90 9.03
N GLY A 547 27.57 -39.25 8.36
CA GLY A 547 26.22 -39.79 8.19
C GLY A 547 26.15 -41.04 7.31
N LEU A 548 25.20 -41.93 7.60
CA LEU A 548 25.04 -43.23 6.92
C LEU A 548 24.16 -43.16 5.65
N THR A 549 24.29 -42.10 4.84
CA THR A 549 23.45 -41.85 3.65
C THR A 549 23.37 -43.04 2.68
N GLY A 550 24.50 -43.68 2.39
CA GLY A 550 24.56 -44.84 1.53
C GLY A 550 23.78 -46.03 2.07
N ASN A 551 23.87 -46.28 3.37
CA ASN A 551 23.10 -47.35 4.01
C ASN A 551 21.60 -47.02 4.02
N LEU A 552 21.22 -45.76 4.26
CA LEU A 552 19.84 -45.30 4.16
C LEU A 552 19.27 -45.52 2.75
N VAL A 553 20.00 -45.11 1.71
CA VAL A 553 19.58 -45.30 0.32
C VAL A 553 19.40 -46.78 0.02
N LEU A 554 20.35 -47.62 0.42
CA LEU A 554 20.23 -49.06 0.23
C LEU A 554 18.99 -49.59 0.96
N ALA A 555 18.77 -49.24 2.23
CA ALA A 555 17.61 -49.67 2.99
C ALA A 555 16.29 -49.29 2.31
N LYS A 556 16.14 -48.02 1.87
CA LYS A 556 14.94 -47.55 1.15
C LYS A 556 14.71 -48.32 -0.16
N VAL A 557 15.78 -48.55 -0.93
CA VAL A 557 15.69 -49.35 -2.16
C VAL A 557 15.25 -50.78 -1.84
N LEU A 558 15.78 -51.41 -0.79
CA LEU A 558 15.38 -52.78 -0.44
C LEU A 558 13.93 -52.84 0.07
N VAL A 559 13.44 -51.83 0.79
CA VAL A 559 12.02 -51.75 1.18
C VAL A 559 11.11 -51.75 -0.06
N GLU A 560 11.46 -51.00 -1.10
CA GLU A 560 10.73 -51.01 -2.39
C GLU A 560 10.78 -52.37 -3.11
N LEU A 561 11.73 -53.23 -2.74
CA LEU A 561 11.88 -54.61 -3.24
C LEU A 561 11.24 -55.66 -2.33
N GLY A 562 10.58 -55.25 -1.24
CA GLY A 562 9.89 -56.14 -0.31
C GLY A 562 10.71 -56.58 0.91
N TRP A 563 11.87 -55.96 1.16
CA TRP A 563 12.58 -56.15 2.43
C TRP A 563 11.80 -55.53 3.59
N VAL A 564 11.70 -56.28 4.69
CA VAL A 564 11.10 -55.83 5.95
C VAL A 564 12.15 -55.89 7.05
N ALA A 565 12.25 -54.84 7.86
CA ALA A 565 13.19 -54.79 8.97
C ALA A 565 12.86 -55.86 10.01
N VAL A 566 13.89 -56.59 10.48
CA VAL A 566 13.73 -57.73 11.41
C VAL A 566 13.16 -57.29 12.78
N ASP A 567 13.31 -56.02 13.14
CA ASP A 567 12.84 -55.48 14.42
C ASP A 567 11.31 -55.31 14.52
N GLU A 568 10.56 -55.36 13.40
CA GLU A 568 9.10 -55.31 13.42
C GLU A 568 8.44 -56.70 13.57
N ALA A 569 9.21 -57.79 13.46
CA ALA A 569 8.67 -59.15 13.51
C ALA A 569 8.58 -59.75 14.94
N GLY A 570 8.90 -58.96 15.97
CA GLY A 570 9.03 -59.42 17.37
C GLY A 570 8.06 -58.81 18.38
N GLU A 571 7.16 -57.91 17.97
CA GLU A 571 6.14 -57.28 18.84
C GLU A 571 4.69 -57.61 18.42
N GLU A 572 4.43 -58.84 17.95
CA GLU A 572 3.06 -59.40 17.87
C GLU A 572 2.70 -60.26 19.09
#